data_AF-A0AA43JBJ4-F1
#
_entry.id   AF-A0AA43JBJ4-F1
#
_cell.length_a   1.000
_cell.length_b   1.000
_cell.length_c   1.000
_cell.angle_alpha   90.00
_cell.angle_beta   90.00
_cell.angle_gamma   90.00
#
_symmetry.space_group_name_H-M   'P 1'
#
loop_
_entity.id
_entity.type
_entity.pdbx_description
1 polymer ?
#
loop_
_entity_poly.entity_id
_entity_poly.type
_entity_poly.pdbx_seq_one_letter_code
_entity_poly.pdbx_strand_id
1 'polypeptide(L)'
;MLKSTCAVLAFVIMAFASVVVIGPTMAEEGEKDVENKADSKKCIDAIASCAKAAIGPAQAIADTIRECKALRQCKKECRQEKRDCKKEARGEKKDCKEECRDKFGTGKDYRDCEDNCRDDKKDAKSECKEEKEVCKEVCRNEFKTEECKAARTAIIKEGLSAIPSCATVVQCVGEAAGEGK
;
A
#
# COMPACT_ATOMS: atom_id res chain seq x y z
N MET A 1 12.88 6.80 0.16
CA MET A 1 12.86 6.07 1.44
C MET A 1 11.44 5.65 1.92
N LEU A 2 10.32 6.18 1.39
CA LEU A 2 8.96 5.79 1.80
C LEU A 2 8.47 4.37 1.37
N LYS A 3 9.18 3.67 0.48
CA LYS A 3 8.77 2.33 0.03
C LYS A 3 8.98 1.25 1.10
N SER A 4 9.93 1.45 2.02
CA SER A 4 10.27 0.48 3.07
C SER A 4 9.21 0.45 4.18
N THR A 5 8.73 1.62 4.61
CA THR A 5 7.77 1.73 5.72
C THR A 5 6.39 1.13 5.40
N CYS A 6 5.92 1.24 4.16
CA CYS A 6 4.67 0.58 3.74
C CYS A 6 4.80 -0.96 3.73
N ALA A 7 5.97 -1.50 3.38
CA ALA A 7 6.21 -2.94 3.40
C ALA A 7 6.28 -3.47 4.84
N VAL A 8 6.96 -2.74 5.73
CA VAL A 8 7.04 -3.06 7.16
C VAL A 8 5.64 -3.04 7.79
N LEU A 9 4.83 -2.01 7.51
CA LEU A 9 3.49 -1.90 8.08
C LEU A 9 2.52 -2.99 7.57
N ALA A 10 2.64 -3.36 6.29
CA ALA A 10 1.89 -4.50 5.73
C ALA A 10 2.34 -5.84 6.34
N PHE A 11 3.64 -6.01 6.59
CA PHE A 11 4.18 -7.20 7.23
C PHE A 11 3.73 -7.29 8.69
N VAL A 12 3.72 -6.18 9.44
CA VAL A 12 3.20 -6.13 10.80
C VAL A 12 1.71 -6.49 10.82
N ILE A 13 0.87 -5.91 9.96
CA ILE A 13 -0.56 -6.24 9.90
C ILE A 13 -0.79 -7.73 9.58
N MET A 14 -0.02 -8.31 8.64
CA MET A 14 -0.14 -9.74 8.33
C MET A 14 0.39 -10.64 9.45
N ALA A 15 1.47 -10.24 10.14
CA ALA A 15 1.99 -10.98 11.28
C ALA A 15 0.98 -10.98 12.46
N PHE A 16 0.32 -9.86 12.73
CA PHE A 16 -0.72 -9.77 13.75
C PHE A 16 -1.94 -10.64 13.42
N ALA A 17 -2.35 -10.72 12.15
CA ALA A 17 -3.44 -11.61 11.73
C ALA A 17 -3.09 -13.09 11.98
N SER A 18 -1.84 -13.49 11.78
CA SER A 18 -1.37 -14.86 12.05
C SER A 18 -1.30 -15.18 13.54
N VAL A 19 -0.86 -14.24 14.38
CA VAL A 19 -0.75 -14.43 15.84
C VAL A 19 -2.12 -14.56 16.51
N VAL A 20 -3.12 -13.80 16.07
CA VAL A 20 -4.50 -13.87 16.62
C VAL A 20 -5.20 -15.18 16.27
N VAL A 21 -4.83 -15.83 15.15
CA VAL A 21 -5.45 -17.10 14.71
C VAL A 21 -4.73 -18.33 15.27
N ILE A 22 -3.43 -18.26 15.54
CA ILE A 22 -2.61 -19.39 16.03
C ILE A 22 -2.46 -19.37 17.57
N GLY A 23 -2.76 -18.24 18.22
CA GLY A 23 -2.54 -18.02 19.66
C GLY A 23 -3.20 -18.97 20.66
N PRO A 24 -4.41 -19.53 20.45
CA PRO A 24 -5.02 -20.37 21.49
C PRO A 24 -4.51 -21.82 21.50
N THR A 25 -3.79 -22.30 20.48
CA THR A 25 -3.47 -23.74 20.36
C THR A 25 -2.10 -24.15 20.91
N MET A 26 -1.32 -23.22 21.48
CA MET A 26 0.04 -23.50 22.00
C MET A 26 0.13 -23.41 23.53
N ALA A 27 -1.00 -23.27 24.24
CA ALA A 27 -1.02 -23.02 25.68
C ALA A 27 -1.03 -24.27 26.58
N GLU A 28 -0.95 -25.49 26.05
CA GLU A 28 -1.19 -26.71 26.87
C GLU A 28 0.00 -27.65 27.11
N GLU A 29 1.19 -27.48 26.52
CA GLU A 29 2.29 -28.41 26.82
C GLU A 29 3.63 -27.71 27.02
N GLY A 30 4.13 -27.69 28.26
CA GLY A 30 5.53 -27.36 28.55
C GLY A 30 5.81 -26.67 29.87
N GLU A 31 5.67 -27.38 31.00
CA GLU A 31 6.31 -27.03 32.27
C GLU A 31 7.83 -27.32 32.21
N LYS A 32 8.61 -26.46 31.54
CA LYS A 32 10.03 -26.20 31.87
C LYS A 32 10.31 -24.72 31.56
N ASP A 33 11.19 -24.12 32.33
CA ASP A 33 11.70 -22.74 32.21
C ASP A 33 10.90 -21.65 32.95
N VAL A 34 11.28 -21.46 34.22
CA VAL A 34 10.79 -20.38 35.09
C VAL A 34 11.35 -19.01 34.66
N GLU A 35 12.49 -18.95 33.95
CA GLU A 35 12.98 -17.71 33.31
C GLU A 35 12.18 -17.34 32.06
N ASN A 36 11.82 -18.32 31.21
CA ASN A 36 10.98 -18.09 30.03
C ASN A 36 9.55 -17.64 30.38
N LYS A 37 9.02 -17.95 31.56
CA LYS A 37 7.70 -17.45 32.00
C LYS A 37 7.68 -15.95 32.28
N ALA A 38 8.77 -15.37 32.81
CA ALA A 38 8.84 -13.94 33.07
C ALA A 38 8.98 -13.15 31.77
N ASP A 39 9.78 -13.64 30.83
CA ASP A 39 9.99 -13.00 29.53
C ASP A 39 8.83 -13.25 28.57
N SER A 40 8.16 -14.41 28.66
CA SER A 40 6.87 -14.66 27.99
C SER A 40 5.77 -13.73 28.51
N LYS A 41 5.69 -13.48 29.82
CA LYS A 41 4.72 -12.52 30.39
C LYS A 41 4.99 -11.09 29.92
N LYS A 42 6.25 -10.64 29.91
CA LYS A 42 6.63 -9.32 29.35
C LYS A 42 6.30 -9.22 27.86
N CYS A 43 6.50 -10.30 27.10
CA CYS A 43 6.17 -10.37 25.67
C CYS A 43 4.65 -10.31 25.44
N ILE A 44 3.85 -11.05 26.22
CA ILE A 44 2.39 -11.00 26.16
C ILE A 44 1.87 -9.61 26.55
N ASP A 45 2.43 -8.99 27.59
CA ASP A 45 2.08 -7.63 28.01
C ASP A 45 2.48 -6.60 26.94
N ALA A 46 3.62 -6.78 26.26
CA ALA A 46 4.03 -5.95 25.13
C ALA A 46 3.09 -6.11 23.93
N ILE A 47 2.67 -7.33 23.60
CA ILE A 47 1.69 -7.62 22.53
C ILE A 47 0.34 -6.96 22.87
N ALA A 48 -0.14 -7.13 24.10
CA ALA A 48 -1.38 -6.51 24.56
C ALA A 48 -1.31 -4.98 24.55
N SER A 49 -0.16 -4.40 24.91
CA SER A 49 0.11 -2.97 24.87
C SER A 49 0.14 -2.43 23.44
N CYS A 50 0.82 -3.12 22.52
CA CYS A 50 0.80 -2.78 21.08
C CYS A 50 -0.61 -2.89 20.49
N ALA A 51 -1.35 -3.95 20.81
CA ALA A 51 -2.73 -4.12 20.34
C ALA A 51 -3.65 -2.99 20.83
N LYS A 52 -3.53 -2.59 22.10
CA LYS A 52 -4.26 -1.43 22.64
C LYS A 52 -3.84 -0.12 21.97
N ALA A 53 -2.54 0.06 21.74
CA ALA A 53 -2.01 1.23 21.04
C ALA A 53 -2.45 1.31 19.57
N ALA A 54 -2.79 0.17 18.95
CA ALA A 54 -3.29 0.10 17.57
C ALA A 54 -4.77 0.50 17.41
N ILE A 55 -5.54 0.59 18.50
CA ILE A 55 -6.97 0.97 18.47
C ILE A 55 -7.13 2.43 17.99
N GLY A 56 -6.33 3.36 18.52
CA GLY A 56 -6.34 4.78 18.13
C GLY A 56 -6.09 4.97 16.61
N PRO A 57 -5.01 4.40 16.05
CA PRO A 57 -4.77 4.39 14.60
C PRO A 57 -5.91 3.80 13.78
N ALA A 58 -6.50 2.69 14.23
CA ALA A 58 -7.61 2.05 13.52
C ALA A 58 -8.84 2.96 13.44
N GLN A 59 -9.15 3.65 14.54
CA GLN A 59 -10.27 4.60 14.59
C GLN A 59 -9.98 5.85 13.74
N ALA A 60 -8.76 6.40 13.82
CA ALA A 60 -8.33 7.51 12.97
C ALA A 60 -8.38 7.18 11.46
N ILE A 61 -8.09 5.92 11.10
CA ILE A 61 -8.26 5.41 9.73
C ILE A 61 -9.74 5.39 9.35
N ALA A 62 -10.62 4.85 10.20
CA ALA A 62 -12.06 4.81 9.95
C ALA A 62 -12.65 6.22 9.76
N ASP A 63 -12.25 7.18 10.60
CA ASP A 63 -12.68 8.56 10.49
C ASP A 63 -12.14 9.21 9.22
N THR A 64 -10.88 8.97 8.85
CA THR A 64 -10.35 9.44 7.56
C THR A 64 -11.10 8.85 6.37
N ILE A 65 -11.53 7.59 6.44
CA ILE A 65 -12.33 6.96 5.39
C ILE A 65 -13.66 7.68 5.22
N ARG A 66 -14.29 8.08 6.33
CA ARG A 66 -15.56 8.81 6.37
C ARG A 66 -15.38 10.25 5.87
N GLU A 67 -14.49 11.01 6.51
CA GLU A 67 -14.31 12.45 6.25
C GLU A 67 -13.65 12.74 4.90
N CYS A 68 -12.81 11.83 4.39
CA CYS A 68 -12.17 11.98 3.07
C CYS A 68 -12.86 11.18 1.96
N LYS A 69 -14.12 10.74 2.14
CA LYS A 69 -14.82 9.87 1.17
C LYS A 69 -14.82 10.47 -0.25
N ALA A 70 -15.19 11.73 -0.38
CA ALA A 70 -15.26 12.42 -1.67
C ALA A 70 -13.88 12.55 -2.34
N LEU A 71 -12.84 12.95 -1.58
CA LEU A 71 -11.46 12.97 -2.05
C LEU A 71 -10.98 11.60 -2.56
N ARG A 72 -11.36 10.52 -1.87
CA ARG A 72 -11.00 9.15 -2.26
C ARG A 72 -11.73 8.72 -3.53
N GLN A 73 -13.01 9.09 -3.67
CA GLN A 73 -13.79 8.82 -4.86
C GLN A 73 -13.22 9.55 -6.08
N CYS A 74 -12.97 10.85 -5.98
CA CYS A 74 -12.32 11.63 -7.04
C CYS A 74 -10.97 11.02 -7.47
N LYS A 75 -10.12 10.65 -6.49
CA LYS A 75 -8.84 9.96 -6.80
C LYS A 75 -9.02 8.57 -7.40
N LYS A 76 -10.16 7.91 -7.20
CA LYS A 76 -10.48 6.62 -7.81
C LYS A 76 -10.88 6.82 -9.27
N GLU A 77 -11.65 7.85 -9.57
CA GLU A 77 -12.03 8.27 -10.93
C GLU A 77 -10.79 8.62 -11.76
N CYS A 78 -9.88 9.48 -11.26
CA CYS A 78 -8.60 9.76 -11.94
C CYS A 78 -7.75 8.51 -12.23
N ARG A 79 -7.86 7.46 -11.38
CA ARG A 79 -7.15 6.19 -11.62
C ARG A 79 -7.82 5.36 -12.70
N GLN A 80 -9.14 5.45 -12.80
CA GLN A 80 -9.93 4.75 -13.80
C GLN A 80 -9.73 5.39 -15.17
N GLU A 81 -9.83 6.71 -15.27
CA GLU A 81 -9.53 7.46 -16.51
C GLU A 81 -8.14 7.14 -17.06
N LYS A 82 -7.11 7.13 -16.20
CA LYS A 82 -5.78 6.68 -16.62
C LYS A 82 -5.75 5.24 -17.16
N ARG A 83 -6.54 4.33 -16.58
CA ARG A 83 -6.59 2.94 -17.07
C ARG A 83 -7.22 2.89 -18.45
N ASP A 84 -8.26 3.70 -18.66
CA ASP A 84 -9.00 3.78 -19.91
C ASP A 84 -8.15 4.45 -21.00
N CYS A 85 -7.51 5.60 -20.73
CA CYS A 85 -6.51 6.23 -21.59
C CYS A 85 -5.36 5.26 -21.97
N LYS A 86 -4.85 4.48 -21.01
CA LYS A 86 -3.83 3.45 -21.28
C LYS A 86 -4.33 2.28 -22.12
N LYS A 87 -5.64 2.02 -22.12
CA LYS A 87 -6.28 0.97 -22.92
C LYS A 87 -6.46 1.47 -24.35
N GLU A 88 -6.90 2.72 -24.52
CA GLU A 88 -7.00 3.41 -25.81
C GLU A 88 -5.65 3.49 -26.51
N ALA A 89 -4.59 3.97 -25.85
CA ALA A 89 -3.23 4.00 -26.41
C ALA A 89 -2.70 2.60 -26.84
N ARG A 90 -3.21 1.51 -26.24
CA ARG A 90 -2.89 0.15 -26.69
C ARG A 90 -3.68 -0.25 -27.94
N GLY A 91 -4.94 0.19 -28.03
CA GLY A 91 -5.79 0.04 -29.21
C GLY A 91 -5.19 0.78 -30.40
N GLU A 92 -4.89 2.06 -30.24
CA GLU A 92 -4.28 2.89 -31.29
C GLU A 92 -2.96 2.30 -31.80
N LYS A 93 -2.11 1.77 -30.91
CA LYS A 93 -0.91 1.06 -31.36
C LYS A 93 -1.24 -0.14 -32.25
N LYS A 94 -2.28 -0.90 -31.90
CA LYS A 94 -2.67 -2.09 -32.65
C LYS A 94 -3.14 -1.68 -34.04
N ASP A 95 -3.95 -0.64 -34.13
CA ASP A 95 -4.48 -0.11 -35.37
C ASP A 95 -3.34 0.47 -36.23
N CYS A 96 -2.44 1.25 -35.63
CA CYS A 96 -1.22 1.76 -36.28
C CYS A 96 -0.35 0.63 -36.86
N LYS A 97 -0.18 -0.48 -36.12
CA LYS A 97 0.56 -1.65 -36.61
C LYS A 97 -0.11 -2.33 -37.79
N GLU A 98 -1.44 -2.39 -37.79
CA GLU A 98 -2.22 -2.94 -38.89
C GLU A 98 -2.05 -2.08 -40.13
N GLU A 99 -2.17 -0.76 -39.99
CA GLU A 99 -1.86 0.18 -41.07
C GLU A 99 -0.43 0.06 -41.60
N CYS A 100 0.57 -0.07 -40.72
CA CYS A 100 1.97 -0.28 -41.13
C CYS A 100 2.12 -1.57 -41.95
N ARG A 101 1.42 -2.64 -41.55
CA ARG A 101 1.43 -3.92 -42.26
C ARG A 101 0.76 -3.78 -43.62
N ASP A 102 -0.36 -3.10 -43.71
CA ASP A 102 -1.09 -2.92 -44.96
C ASP A 102 -0.32 -2.03 -45.95
N LYS A 103 0.38 -1.01 -45.45
CA LYS A 103 1.15 -0.06 -46.26
C LYS A 103 2.51 -0.63 -46.72
N PHE A 104 3.24 -1.29 -45.83
CA PHE A 104 4.64 -1.68 -46.08
C PHE A 104 4.84 -3.19 -46.15
N GLY A 105 3.87 -4.00 -45.73
CA GLY A 105 3.96 -5.46 -45.69
C GLY A 105 5.00 -5.94 -44.68
N THR A 106 6.20 -6.22 -45.18
CA THR A 106 7.34 -6.71 -44.38
C THR A 106 8.62 -6.01 -44.83
N GLY A 107 9.65 -5.99 -43.97
CA GLY A 107 10.95 -5.41 -44.31
C GLY A 107 11.32 -4.27 -43.38
N LYS A 108 12.26 -3.42 -43.83
CA LYS A 108 12.79 -2.32 -43.01
C LYS A 108 11.71 -1.26 -42.74
N ASP A 109 11.01 -0.81 -43.77
CA ASP A 109 10.01 0.25 -43.64
C ASP A 109 8.85 -0.15 -42.71
N TYR A 110 8.43 -1.42 -42.75
CA TYR A 110 7.47 -1.96 -41.78
C TYR A 110 8.00 -1.92 -40.34
N ARG A 111 9.28 -2.27 -40.12
CA ARG A 111 9.89 -2.25 -38.77
C ARG A 111 10.01 -0.82 -38.24
N ASP A 112 10.48 0.09 -39.07
CA ASP A 112 10.62 1.50 -38.73
C ASP A 112 9.23 2.10 -38.38
N CYS A 113 8.19 1.76 -39.14
CA CYS A 113 6.80 2.12 -38.84
C CYS A 113 6.30 1.49 -37.52
N GLU A 114 6.59 0.21 -37.27
CA GLU A 114 6.19 -0.48 -36.03
C GLU A 114 6.84 0.14 -34.77
N ASP A 115 8.08 0.58 -34.90
CA ASP A 115 8.83 1.24 -33.83
C ASP A 115 8.25 2.62 -33.54
N ASN A 116 7.89 3.41 -34.57
CA ASN A 116 7.15 4.66 -34.38
C ASN A 116 5.82 4.42 -33.63
N CYS A 117 4.99 3.46 -34.06
CA CYS A 117 3.76 3.12 -33.33
C CYS A 117 4.02 2.67 -31.87
N ARG A 118 5.21 2.11 -31.58
CA ARG A 118 5.59 1.71 -30.22
C ARG A 118 5.94 2.92 -29.38
N ASP A 119 6.63 3.89 -29.95
CA ASP A 119 7.05 5.13 -29.30
C ASP A 119 5.87 6.06 -29.08
N ASP A 120 4.98 6.24 -30.04
CA ASP A 120 3.73 6.99 -29.88
C ASP A 120 2.90 6.48 -28.69
N LYS A 121 2.75 5.15 -28.56
CA LYS A 121 2.10 4.55 -27.39
C LYS A 121 2.85 4.84 -26.09
N LYS A 122 4.18 4.88 -26.09
CA LYS A 122 4.93 5.19 -24.86
C LYS A 122 4.65 6.64 -24.43
N ASP A 123 4.59 7.55 -25.39
CA ASP A 123 4.34 8.98 -25.16
C ASP A 123 2.91 9.20 -24.68
N ALA A 124 1.91 8.65 -25.36
CA ALA A 124 0.51 8.66 -24.89
C ALA A 124 0.37 8.08 -23.48
N LYS A 125 1.10 6.99 -23.16
CA LYS A 125 1.11 6.43 -21.79
C LYS A 125 1.82 7.33 -20.78
N SER A 126 2.72 8.21 -21.19
CA SER A 126 3.34 9.22 -20.34
C SER A 126 2.33 10.32 -20.05
N GLU A 127 1.66 10.83 -21.08
CA GLU A 127 0.59 11.83 -20.96
C GLU A 127 -0.53 11.34 -20.01
N CYS A 128 -1.04 10.11 -20.18
CA CYS A 128 -2.02 9.53 -19.25
C CYS A 128 -1.51 9.46 -17.79
N LYS A 129 -0.19 9.45 -17.53
CA LYS A 129 0.35 9.50 -16.16
C LYS A 129 0.34 10.92 -15.63
N GLU A 130 0.72 11.90 -16.45
CA GLU A 130 0.78 13.31 -16.10
C GLU A 130 -0.62 13.84 -15.81
N GLU A 131 -1.59 13.58 -16.69
CA GLU A 131 -3.00 13.93 -16.48
C GLU A 131 -3.54 13.38 -15.17
N LYS A 132 -3.20 12.14 -14.81
CA LYS A 132 -3.60 11.57 -13.52
C LYS A 132 -3.03 12.37 -12.35
N GLU A 133 -1.77 12.80 -12.42
CA GLU A 133 -1.17 13.56 -11.31
C GLU A 133 -1.80 14.95 -11.22
N VAL A 134 -2.12 15.59 -12.35
CA VAL A 134 -2.93 16.82 -12.40
C VAL A 134 -4.32 16.61 -11.81
N CYS A 135 -5.06 15.58 -12.26
CA CYS A 135 -6.39 15.24 -11.74
C CYS A 135 -6.37 14.97 -10.23
N LYS A 136 -5.35 14.27 -9.73
CA LYS A 136 -5.16 14.08 -8.29
C LYS A 136 -4.91 15.38 -7.53
N GLU A 137 -4.22 16.33 -8.14
CA GLU A 137 -3.97 17.65 -7.56
C GLU A 137 -5.26 18.45 -7.49
N VAL A 138 -6.05 18.46 -8.58
CA VAL A 138 -7.41 19.02 -8.61
C VAL A 138 -8.26 18.41 -7.50
N CYS A 139 -8.36 17.07 -7.41
CA CYS A 139 -9.08 16.41 -6.32
C CYS A 139 -8.60 16.85 -4.93
N ARG A 140 -7.29 17.04 -4.73
CA ARG A 140 -6.75 17.49 -3.43
C ARG A 140 -7.15 18.92 -3.10
N ASN A 141 -7.25 19.78 -4.11
CA ASN A 141 -7.58 21.18 -3.95
C ASN A 141 -9.09 21.38 -3.77
N GLU A 142 -9.91 20.65 -4.53
CA GLU A 142 -11.37 20.70 -4.43
C GLU A 142 -11.88 20.11 -3.12
N PHE A 143 -11.38 18.94 -2.73
CA PHE A 143 -11.81 18.25 -1.51
C PHE A 143 -10.91 18.56 -0.31
N LYS A 144 -10.39 19.79 -0.25
CA LYS A 144 -9.51 20.28 0.81
C LYS A 144 -10.30 20.69 2.05
N THR A 145 -11.13 19.81 2.59
CA THR A 145 -11.87 20.09 3.84
C THR A 145 -10.94 20.06 5.04
N GLU A 146 -11.17 20.94 6.01
CA GLU A 146 -10.40 20.95 7.25
C GLU A 146 -10.58 19.65 8.04
N GLU A 147 -11.77 19.03 7.97
CA GLU A 147 -12.08 17.73 8.57
C GLU A 147 -11.21 16.61 8.00
N CYS A 148 -11.11 16.52 6.67
CA CYS A 148 -10.25 15.52 6.02
C CYS A 148 -8.76 15.78 6.30
N LYS A 149 -8.32 17.04 6.42
CA LYS A 149 -6.95 17.35 6.84
C LYS A 149 -6.70 16.94 8.29
N ALA A 150 -7.63 17.24 9.19
CA ALA A 150 -7.53 16.89 10.60
C ALA A 150 -7.48 15.36 10.77
N ALA A 151 -8.37 14.63 10.10
CA ALA A 151 -8.39 13.17 10.13
C ALA A 151 -7.08 12.56 9.59
N ARG A 152 -6.54 13.10 8.48
CA ARG A 152 -5.24 12.66 7.94
C ARG A 152 -4.08 12.94 8.90
N THR A 153 -4.12 14.06 9.61
CA THR A 153 -3.12 14.42 10.62
C THR A 153 -3.24 13.52 11.84
N ALA A 154 -4.46 13.17 12.24
CA ALA A 154 -4.75 12.24 13.31
C ALA A 154 -4.16 10.85 13.01
N ILE A 155 -4.28 10.33 11.78
CA ILE A 155 -3.61 9.07 11.41
C ILE A 155 -2.10 9.15 11.62
N ILE A 156 -1.46 10.26 11.24
CA ILE A 156 0.00 10.39 11.38
C ILE A 156 0.36 10.46 12.87
N LYS A 157 -0.39 11.23 13.66
CA LYS A 157 -0.14 11.41 15.09
C LYS A 157 -0.35 10.11 15.87
N GLU A 158 -1.48 9.45 15.67
CA GLU A 158 -1.81 8.16 16.30
C GLU A 158 -0.92 7.03 15.77
N GLY A 159 -0.61 7.04 14.47
CA GLY A 159 0.30 6.08 13.87
C GLY A 159 1.71 6.18 14.45
N LEU A 160 2.22 7.38 14.70
CA LEU A 160 3.52 7.59 15.33
C LEU A 160 3.52 7.21 16.81
N SER A 161 2.43 7.44 17.55
CA SER A 161 2.34 7.08 18.96
C SER A 161 2.25 5.56 19.20
N ALA A 162 1.80 4.80 18.21
CA ALA A 162 1.76 3.33 18.26
C ALA A 162 3.09 2.64 17.91
N ILE A 163 4.07 3.35 17.32
CA ILE A 163 5.36 2.75 16.92
C ILE A 163 6.17 2.26 18.13
N PRO A 164 6.36 3.03 19.22
CA PRO A 164 7.21 2.61 20.33
C PRO A 164 6.65 1.38 21.06
N SER A 165 5.33 1.30 21.22
CA SER A 165 4.65 0.19 21.89
C SER A 165 4.68 -1.10 21.07
N CYS A 166 4.79 -1.01 19.75
CA CYS A 166 4.90 -2.16 18.86
C CYS A 166 6.36 -2.54 18.52
N ALA A 167 7.32 -1.65 18.72
CA ALA A 167 8.75 -1.95 18.55
C ALA A 167 9.27 -2.96 19.57
N THR A 168 8.75 -2.92 20.80
CA THR A 168 9.08 -3.89 21.87
C THR A 168 8.60 -5.31 21.53
N VAL A 169 7.47 -5.43 20.82
CA VAL A 169 6.98 -6.73 20.33
C VAL A 169 7.95 -7.35 19.31
N VAL A 170 8.52 -6.53 18.42
CA VAL A 170 9.51 -7.02 17.42
C VAL A 170 10.79 -7.51 18.10
N GLN A 171 11.21 -6.87 19.20
CA GLN A 171 12.35 -7.32 19.99
C GLN A 171 12.06 -8.66 20.68
N CYS A 172 10.91 -8.79 21.35
CA CYS A 172 10.54 -10.05 22.01
C CYS A 172 10.38 -11.22 21.03
N VAL A 173 9.85 -10.99 19.83
CA VAL A 173 9.74 -12.03 18.78
C VAL A 173 11.11 -12.36 18.16
N GLY A 174 12.00 -11.36 18.04
CA GLY A 174 13.35 -11.54 17.53
C GLY A 174 14.26 -12.36 18.45
N GLU A 175 14.15 -12.15 19.77
CA GLU A 175 14.89 -12.91 20.79
C GLU A 175 14.40 -14.36 20.85
N ALA A 176 13.08 -14.59 20.86
CA ALA A 176 12.50 -15.93 20.84
C ALA A 176 12.83 -16.75 19.57
N ALA A 177 13.10 -16.08 18.43
CA ALA A 177 13.51 -16.73 17.19
C ALA A 177 15.04 -16.94 17.10
N GLY A 178 15.83 -16.27 17.94
CA GLY A 178 17.29 -16.33 17.95
C GLY A 178 17.86 -17.50 18.76
N GLU A 179 17.09 -18.04 19.72
CA GLU A 179 17.50 -19.16 20.59
C GLU A 179 17.37 -20.54 19.92
N GLY A 180 16.97 -20.60 18.65
CA GLY A 180 16.82 -21.85 17.87
C GLY A 180 18.02 -22.20 16.97
N LYS A 181 19.24 -21.73 17.25
CA LYS A 181 20.47 -22.07 16.51
C LYS A 181 21.56 -22.65 17.39
#